data_AF-A0AAV4C4X7-F1
#
_entry.id   AF-A0AAV4C4X7-F1
#
_cell.length_a   1.000
_cell.length_b   1.000
_cell.length_c   1.000
_cell.angle_alpha   90.00
_cell.angle_beta   90.00
_cell.angle_gamma   90.00
#
_symmetry.space_group_name_H-M   'P 1'
#
loop_
_entity.id
_entity.type
_entity.pdbx_description
1 polymer ?
#
loop_
_entity_poly.entity_id
_entity_poly.type
_entity_poly.pdbx_seq_one_letter_code
_entity_poly.pdbx_strand_id
1 'polypeptide(L)'
;MAMRAGPGNGLSMEFDVQLDEYLPSTTANGLKILIHDNREMPFPEDGGIMAGMGVDTSIAIRNTQIKRLASPYADCMAKVDVNNKEELPFLQNVASLTPSTLVRSPVCRSIFTNTANVAT
;
A
#
# COMPACT_ATOMS: atom_id res chain seq x y z
N MET A 1 8.16 -11.72 -10.82
CA MET A 1 7.81 -12.77 -9.83
C MET A 1 9.11 -13.34 -9.28
N ALA A 2 9.26 -13.40 -7.96
CA ALA A 2 10.37 -14.13 -7.36
C ALA A 2 10.09 -15.63 -7.49
N MET A 3 11.05 -16.40 -8.03
CA MET A 3 10.88 -17.84 -8.22
C MET A 3 11.10 -18.65 -6.93
N ARG A 4 11.80 -18.06 -5.94
CA ARG A 4 12.09 -18.66 -4.63
C ARG A 4 12.07 -17.58 -3.55
N ALA A 5 11.66 -17.95 -2.34
CA ALA A 5 11.77 -17.09 -1.17
C ALA A 5 13.23 -16.99 -0.70
N GLY A 6 13.58 -15.86 -0.08
CA GLY A 6 14.90 -15.62 0.53
C GLY A 6 15.50 -14.28 0.09
N PRO A 7 16.39 -13.69 0.90
CA PRO A 7 16.95 -12.36 0.66
C PRO A 7 17.71 -12.25 -0.68
N GLY A 8 18.45 -13.31 -1.07
CA GLY A 8 19.21 -13.32 -2.33
C GLY A 8 18.39 -13.49 -3.61
N ASN A 9 17.09 -13.82 -3.52
CA ASN A 9 16.19 -13.96 -4.67
C ASN A 9 15.10 -12.87 -4.70
N GLY A 10 15.21 -11.88 -3.81
CA GLY A 10 14.28 -10.78 -3.67
C GLY A 10 14.76 -9.51 -4.35
N LEU A 11 14.21 -8.39 -3.90
CA LEU A 11 14.63 -7.05 -4.29
C LEU A 11 15.81 -6.64 -3.40
N SER A 12 16.94 -6.28 -4.00
CA SER A 12 18.09 -5.70 -3.30
C SER A 12 18.42 -4.37 -3.97
N MET A 13 18.48 -3.32 -3.15
CA MET A 13 18.71 -1.95 -3.58
C MET A 13 19.62 -1.28 -2.56
N GLU A 14 20.52 -0.44 -3.05
CA GLU A 14 21.37 0.41 -2.24
C GLU A 14 21.04 1.86 -2.61
N PHE A 15 20.84 2.69 -1.60
CA PHE A 15 20.47 4.09 -1.79
C PHE A 15 21.52 4.96 -1.13
N ASP A 16 22.02 5.94 -1.88
CA ASP A 16 22.80 7.04 -1.33
C ASP A 16 21.84 8.20 -1.03
N VAL A 17 21.81 8.63 0.23
CA VAL A 17 20.91 9.70 0.68
C VAL A 17 21.78 10.88 1.13
N GLN A 18 21.74 11.94 0.34
CA GLN A 18 22.50 13.17 0.54
C GLN A 18 21.79 14.09 1.54
N LEU A 19 22.21 14.00 2.82
CA LEU A 19 21.59 14.78 3.91
C LEU A 19 21.85 16.30 3.80
N ASP A 20 22.88 16.71 3.07
CA ASP A 20 23.25 18.10 2.84
C ASP A 20 22.28 18.83 1.88
N GLU A 21 21.59 18.10 1.02
CA GLU A 21 20.56 18.64 0.13
C GLU A 21 19.16 18.70 0.76
N TYR A 22 19.00 18.24 2.01
CA TYR A 22 17.71 18.29 2.69
C TYR A 22 17.30 19.73 3.05
N LEU A 23 16.00 20.00 2.96
CA LEU A 23 15.45 21.25 3.47
C LEU A 23 15.67 21.33 4.99
N PRO A 24 16.06 22.50 5.53
CA PRO A 24 16.33 22.68 6.95
C PRO A 24 15.09 22.50 7.84
N SER A 25 13.89 22.50 7.26
CA SER A 25 12.62 22.23 7.95
C SER A 25 12.22 20.75 7.98
N THR A 26 12.96 19.87 7.30
CA THR A 26 12.65 18.44 7.25
C THR A 26 12.98 17.79 8.59
N THR A 27 12.00 17.16 9.23
CA THR A 27 12.16 16.55 10.56
C THR A 27 12.56 15.07 10.50
N ALA A 28 12.31 14.39 9.38
CA ALA A 28 12.52 12.95 9.23
C ALA A 28 13.53 12.65 8.10
N ASN A 29 14.50 11.80 8.41
CA ASN A 29 15.57 11.41 7.49
C ASN A 29 15.51 9.89 7.25
N GLY A 30 15.83 9.46 6.04
CA GLY A 30 15.73 8.08 5.61
C GLY A 30 14.71 7.86 4.50
N LEU A 31 14.35 6.61 4.28
CA LEU A 31 13.55 6.18 3.13
C LEU A 31 12.18 5.70 3.60
N LYS A 32 11.11 6.16 2.94
CA LYS A 32 9.76 5.63 3.14
C LYS A 32 9.41 4.69 2.00
N ILE A 33 9.21 3.42 2.32
CA ILE A 33 8.96 2.34 1.36
C ILE A 33 7.51 1.90 1.48
N LEU A 34 6.75 1.98 0.39
CA LEU A 34 5.37 1.51 0.31
C LEU A 34 5.24 0.36 -0.68
N ILE A 35 4.66 -0.75 -0.23
CA ILE A 35 4.45 -1.95 -1.05
C ILE A 35 2.96 -2.08 -1.33
N HIS A 36 2.57 -1.97 -2.60
CA HIS A 36 1.18 -2.02 -3.05
C HIS A 36 1.03 -2.90 -4.29
N ASP A 37 -0.22 -3.22 -4.65
CA ASP A 37 -0.54 -3.93 -5.90
C ASP A 37 -0.37 -3.00 -7.11
N ASN A 38 0.00 -3.55 -8.28
CA ASN A 38 0.33 -2.77 -9.47
C ASN A 38 -0.84 -1.94 -10.05
N ARG A 39 -2.08 -2.29 -9.69
CA ARG A 39 -3.32 -1.58 -10.10
C ARG A 39 -3.83 -0.61 -9.04
N GLU A 40 -3.14 -0.51 -7.91
CA GLU A 40 -3.51 0.39 -6.82
C GLU A 40 -2.59 1.60 -6.81
N MET A 41 -3.17 2.78 -6.54
CA MET A 41 -2.37 3.99 -6.35
C MET A 41 -1.63 3.91 -5.01
N PRO A 42 -0.30 4.12 -4.99
CA PRO A 42 0.42 4.30 -3.74
C PRO A 42 0.10 5.66 -3.12
N PHE A 43 -0.38 5.65 -1.87
CA PHE A 43 -0.52 6.84 -1.02
C PHE A 43 0.56 6.79 0.07
N PRO A 44 1.77 7.32 -0.19
CA PRO A 44 2.88 7.27 0.76
C PRO A 44 2.62 8.10 2.03
N GLU A 45 1.63 8.97 2.06
CA GLU A 45 1.19 9.71 3.25
C GLU A 45 0.47 8.79 4.25
N ASP A 46 -0.37 7.88 3.77
CA ASP A 46 -1.26 7.04 4.57
C ASP A 46 -0.54 5.85 5.21
N GLY A 47 0.61 5.46 4.67
CA GLY A 47 1.34 4.32 5.18
C GLY A 47 2.69 4.10 4.52
N GLY A 48 3.40 3.09 5.01
CA GLY A 48 4.72 2.72 4.52
C GLY A 48 5.67 2.41 5.67
N ILE A 49 6.79 1.82 5.32
CA ILE A 49 7.86 1.41 6.22
C ILE A 49 8.95 2.47 6.14
N MET A 50 9.40 2.96 7.29
CA MET A 50 10.59 3.81 7.35
C MET A 50 11.83 2.93 7.50
N ALA A 51 12.76 3.06 6.55
CA ALA A 51 14.09 2.49 6.62
C ALA A 51 15.09 3.59 7.02
N GLY A 52 15.84 3.33 8.08
CA GLY A 52 16.89 4.22 8.55
C GLY A 52 18.11 4.21 7.62
N MET A 53 18.92 5.25 7.71
CA MET A 53 20.18 5.35 6.95
C MET A 53 21.35 4.77 7.74
N GLY A 54 22.39 4.32 7.05
CA GLY A 54 23.61 3.81 7.68
C GLY A 54 23.49 2.41 8.30
N VAL A 55 22.36 1.74 8.09
CA VAL A 55 22.11 0.35 8.50
C VAL A 55 21.53 -0.43 7.32
N ASP A 56 21.80 -1.73 7.26
CA ASP A 56 21.10 -2.62 6.35
C ASP A 56 19.67 -2.83 6.89
N THR A 57 18.67 -2.68 6.04
CA THR A 57 17.26 -2.88 6.42
C THR A 57 16.67 -4.01 5.59
N SER A 58 16.39 -5.13 6.25
CA SER A 58 15.76 -6.29 5.63
C SER A 58 14.25 -6.28 5.87
N ILE A 59 13.48 -6.37 4.78
CA ILE A 59 12.01 -6.31 4.81
C ILE A 59 11.43 -7.63 4.28
N ALA A 60 10.82 -8.41 5.17
CA ALA A 60 10.12 -9.63 4.80
C ALA A 60 8.64 -9.33 4.51
N ILE A 61 8.18 -9.68 3.31
CA ILE A 61 6.81 -9.38 2.85
C ILE A 61 5.97 -10.66 2.88
N ARG A 62 4.80 -10.57 3.53
CA ARG A 62 3.75 -11.60 3.43
C ARG A 62 2.51 -11.02 2.77
N ASN A 63 2.19 -11.54 1.60
CA ASN A 63 0.97 -11.20 0.87
C ASN A 63 -0.20 -12.08 1.35
N THR A 64 -1.23 -11.46 1.89
CA THR A 64 -2.48 -12.14 2.27
C THR A 64 -3.63 -11.58 1.43
N GLN A 65 -4.31 -12.45 0.68
CA GLN A 65 -5.46 -12.06 -0.14
C GLN A 65 -6.76 -12.59 0.49
N ILE A 66 -7.66 -11.68 0.86
CA ILE A 66 -8.97 -12.04 1.44
C ILE A 66 -10.06 -11.68 0.44
N LYS A 67 -10.71 -12.67 -0.18
CA LYS A 67 -11.87 -12.44 -1.07
C LYS A 67 -13.17 -12.58 -0.27
N ARG A 68 -13.99 -11.52 -0.24
CA ARG A 68 -15.32 -11.54 0.39
C ARG A 68 -16.41 -11.72 -0.65
N LEU A 69 -17.46 -12.43 -0.26
CA LEU A 69 -18.70 -12.55 -1.03
C LEU A 69 -19.56 -11.31 -0.77
N ALA A 70 -20.24 -10.83 -1.81
CA ALA A 70 -21.19 -9.72 -1.70
C ALA A 70 -22.51 -10.17 -1.05
N SER A 71 -23.44 -9.22 -0.90
CA SER A 71 -24.81 -9.48 -0.44
C SER A 71 -25.41 -10.70 -1.17
N PRO A 72 -26.09 -11.64 -0.45
CA PRO A 72 -26.59 -11.55 0.94
C PRO A 72 -25.63 -11.98 2.04
N TYR A 73 -24.39 -12.38 1.72
CA TYR A 73 -23.47 -12.98 2.70
C TYR A 73 -22.61 -11.95 3.45
N ALA A 74 -22.47 -10.74 2.93
CA ALA A 74 -21.82 -9.62 3.59
C ALA A 74 -22.37 -8.27 3.11
N ASP A 75 -22.29 -7.26 3.96
CA ASP A 75 -22.55 -5.86 3.61
C ASP A 75 -21.31 -5.26 2.92
N CYS A 76 -21.03 -5.75 1.71
CA CYS A 76 -20.03 -5.17 0.84
C CYS A 76 -20.53 -5.12 -0.61
N MET A 77 -20.18 -4.06 -1.34
CA MET A 77 -20.57 -3.88 -2.75
C MET A 77 -19.57 -4.59 -3.65
N ALA A 78 -20.03 -5.46 -4.56
CA ALA A 78 -19.16 -6.03 -5.59
C ALA A 78 -18.55 -4.90 -6.43
N LYS A 79 -17.25 -5.02 -6.79
CA LYS A 79 -16.63 -4.08 -7.74
C LYS A 79 -17.46 -4.12 -9.03
N VAL A 80 -18.01 -2.97 -9.41
CA VAL A 80 -18.69 -2.82 -10.69
C VAL A 80 -17.60 -2.64 -11.74
N ASP A 81 -17.46 -3.61 -12.64
CA ASP A 81 -16.59 -3.49 -13.82
C ASP A 81 -17.24 -2.50 -14.80
N VAL A 82 -17.00 -1.19 -14.58
CA VAL A 82 -17.51 -0.16 -15.49
C VAL A 82 -16.61 -0.15 -16.73
N ASN A 83 -17.01 -0.89 -17.77
CA ASN A 83 -16.31 -1.00 -19.05
C ASN A 83 -16.27 0.30 -19.89
N ASN A 84 -16.39 1.49 -19.28
CA ASN A 84 -16.01 2.76 -19.90
C ASN A 84 -16.10 3.91 -18.88
N LYS A 85 -15.08 4.78 -18.95
CA LYS A 85 -14.75 6.02 -18.23
C LYS A 85 -14.01 5.89 -16.89
N GLU A 86 -12.71 6.17 -17.03
CA GLU A 86 -11.71 6.60 -16.05
C GLU A 86 -11.59 5.71 -14.81
N GLU A 87 -10.51 4.93 -14.78
CA GLU A 87 -9.94 4.43 -13.54
C GLU A 87 -9.95 5.60 -12.55
N LEU A 88 -10.77 5.48 -11.50
CA LEU A 88 -10.68 6.32 -10.32
C LEU A 88 -9.86 5.55 -9.28
N PRO A 89 -8.52 5.43 -9.44
CA PRO A 89 -7.67 4.87 -8.41
C PRO A 89 -7.60 5.80 -7.19
N PHE A 90 -8.11 7.04 -7.32
CA PHE A 90 -8.14 8.07 -6.28
C PHE A 90 -9.28 7.89 -5.25
N LEU A 91 -10.31 7.08 -5.54
CA LEU A 91 -11.48 6.90 -4.65
C LEU A 91 -11.56 5.49 -4.06
N GLN A 92 -10.43 4.89 -3.67
CA GLN A 92 -10.48 3.66 -2.87
C GLN A 92 -10.74 3.92 -1.37
N ASN A 93 -10.63 5.19 -0.94
CA ASN A 93 -10.91 5.62 0.44
C ASN A 93 -12.12 6.57 0.57
N VAL A 94 -12.79 6.93 -0.53
CA VAL A 94 -13.90 7.89 -0.51
C VAL A 94 -15.16 7.22 -1.07
N ALA A 95 -16.02 6.75 -0.17
CA ALA A 95 -17.41 6.49 -0.51
C ALA A 95 -18.07 7.84 -0.86
N SER A 96 -18.90 7.83 -1.91
CA SER A 96 -19.70 8.94 -2.45
C SER A 96 -19.95 10.11 -1.50
N LEU A 97 -19.60 11.33 -1.93
CA LEU A 97 -19.99 12.59 -1.27
C LEU A 97 -21.51 12.81 -1.42
N THR A 98 -22.31 12.24 -0.51
CA THR A 98 -23.67 12.72 -0.23
C THR A 98 -23.75 13.16 1.24
N PRO A 99 -24.24 14.37 1.55
CA PRO A 99 -23.98 15.03 2.84
C PRO A 99 -24.80 14.54 4.04
N SER A 100 -25.36 13.33 4.05
CA SER A 100 -26.30 12.95 5.12
C SER A 100 -26.21 11.53 5.69
N THR A 101 -25.34 10.64 5.21
CA THR A 101 -25.07 9.38 5.93
C THR A 101 -23.67 8.87 5.58
N LEU A 102 -22.71 8.99 6.49
CA LEU A 102 -21.42 8.29 6.39
C LEU A 102 -21.62 6.80 6.70
N VAL A 103 -22.28 6.07 5.80
CA VAL A 103 -22.25 4.61 5.84
C VAL A 103 -21.00 4.17 5.11
N ARG A 104 -19.98 3.79 5.89
CA ARG A 104 -18.78 3.12 5.41
C ARG A 104 -19.17 1.70 4.97
N SER A 105 -19.89 1.55 3.85
CA SER A 105 -20.06 0.24 3.24
C SER A 105 -18.77 -0.08 2.47
N PRO A 106 -17.98 -1.07 2.91
CA PRO A 106 -16.75 -1.42 2.22
C PRO A 106 -17.09 -2.01 0.85
N VAL A 107 -16.41 -1.59 -0.21
CA VAL A 107 -16.37 -2.38 -1.45
C VAL A 107 -15.85 -3.78 -1.09
N CYS A 108 -16.41 -4.84 -1.66
CA CYS A 108 -15.88 -6.20 -1.59
C CYS A 108 -14.55 -6.25 -2.36
N ARG A 109 -13.53 -5.56 -1.85
CA ARG A 109 -12.17 -5.60 -2.37
C ARG A 109 -11.51 -6.84 -1.79
N SER A 110 -10.68 -7.49 -2.60
CA SER A 110 -9.68 -8.37 -2.03
C SER A 110 -8.79 -7.51 -1.14
N ILE A 111 -8.86 -7.69 0.18
CA ILE A 111 -7.91 -6.99 1.04
C ILE A 111 -6.56 -7.65 0.75
N PHE A 112 -5.67 -6.90 0.13
CA PHE A 112 -4.25 -7.19 0.07
C PHE A 112 -3.63 -6.55 1.30
N THR A 113 -3.41 -7.34 2.35
CA THR A 113 -2.56 -6.87 3.45
C THR A 113 -1.14 -7.30 3.16
N ASN A 114 -0.28 -6.33 2.89
CA ASN A 114 1.15 -6.53 2.93
C ASN A 114 1.59 -6.27 4.37
N THR A 115 1.84 -7.36 5.10
CA THR A 115 2.54 -7.26 6.38
C THR A 115 4.03 -7.33 6.11
N ALA A 116 4.74 -6.34 6.64
CA ALA A 116 6.18 -6.22 6.51
C ALA A 116 6.81 -6.27 7.91
N ASN A 117 7.70 -7.23 8.11
CA ASN A 117 8.56 -7.25 9.29
C ASN A 117 9.89 -6.61 8.92
N VAL A 118 10.31 -5.62 9.70
CA VAL A 118 11.55 -4.87 9.50
C VAL A 118 12.58 -5.39 10.49
N ALA A 119 13.73 -5.82 9.99
CA ALA A 119 14.90 -6.11 10.81
C ALA A 119 16.08 -5.27 10.33
N THR A 120 16.70 -4.56 11.27
CA THR A 120 17.91 -3.73 11.14
C THR A 120 19.08 -4.40 11.82
#